data_AF-A0A5D0MK27-F1
#
_entry.id   AF-A0A5D0MK27-F1
#
_cell.length_a   1.000
_cell.length_b   1.000
_cell.length_c   1.000
_cell.angle_alpha   90.00
_cell.angle_beta   90.00
_cell.angle_gamma   90.00
#
_symmetry.space_group_name_H-M   'P 1'
#
loop_
_entity.id
_entity.type
_entity.pdbx_description
1 polymer ?
#
loop_
_entity_poly.entity_id
_entity_poly.type
_entity_poly.pdbx_seq_one_letter_code
_entity_poly.pdbx_strand_id
1 'polypeptide(L)'
;MHKFCHLIATGFYVGHLRPPGTLGSLLAIVLLVLTFYLGILGKFFVFVALFVIGIIVSEYYEKYHNERDASQIVIDEIVGYYFVLMFVSFNMINLLITFFLFRIFDISKPYPIKQVESIEGGTGVMLDDLIAGIYSLGIFHIIKVFI
;
A
#
# COMPACT_ATOMS: atom_id res chain seq x y z
N MET A 1 19.86 6.35 11.17
CA MET A 1 18.70 5.45 11.34
C MET A 1 17.39 6.23 11.34
N HIS A 2 17.12 7.11 12.31
CA HIS A 2 15.88 7.90 12.41
C HIS A 2 15.40 8.56 11.10
N LYS A 3 16.26 9.36 10.45
CA LYS A 3 15.91 10.05 9.20
C LYS A 3 15.58 9.11 8.04
N PHE A 4 16.23 7.95 8.00
CA PHE A 4 16.03 6.97 6.93
C PHE A 4 14.72 6.21 7.09
N CYS A 5 14.42 5.74 8.31
CA CYS A 5 13.12 5.11 8.60
C CYS A 5 11.96 6.07 8.32
N HIS A 6 12.09 7.33 8.77
CA HIS A 6 11.08 8.35 8.53
C HIS A 6 10.89 8.64 7.02
N LEU A 7 11.97 8.76 6.25
CA LEU A 7 11.92 8.97 4.81
C LEU A 7 11.19 7.82 4.08
N ILE A 8 11.45 6.57 4.47
CA ILE A 8 10.79 5.42 3.86
C ILE A 8 9.32 5.32 4.30
N ALA A 9 9.06 5.38 5.61
CA ALA A 9 7.70 5.28 6.15
C ALA A 9 6.78 6.32 5.53
N THR A 10 7.28 7.54 5.29
CA THR A 10 6.49 8.65 4.72
C THR A 10 6.55 8.75 3.19
N GLY A 11 7.13 7.76 2.50
CA GLY A 11 7.21 7.76 1.04
C GLY A 11 7.94 8.98 0.47
N PHE A 12 9.17 9.26 0.95
CA PHE A 12 9.94 10.47 0.62
C PHE A 12 9.25 11.77 1.06
N TYR A 13 8.73 11.80 2.29
CA TYR A 13 7.99 12.91 2.90
C TYR A 13 6.61 13.20 2.30
N VAL A 14 6.15 12.42 1.33
CA VAL A 14 4.82 12.56 0.72
C VAL A 14 3.70 12.41 1.75
N GLY A 15 3.87 11.55 2.77
CA GLY A 15 2.92 11.40 3.87
C GLY A 15 2.68 12.66 4.72
N HIS A 16 3.48 13.72 4.55
CA HIS A 16 3.22 15.02 5.20
C HIS A 16 2.27 15.91 4.38
N LEU A 17 2.00 15.55 3.13
CA LEU A 17 1.09 16.26 2.24
C LEU A 17 -0.35 15.73 2.41
N ARG A 18 -1.34 16.53 2.03
CA ARG A 18 -2.76 16.14 2.12
C ARG A 18 -3.36 15.91 0.73
N PRO A 19 -4.15 14.83 0.51
CA PRO A 19 -4.37 13.70 1.41
C PRO A 19 -3.23 12.66 1.32
N PRO A 20 -2.63 12.22 2.46
CA PRO A 20 -1.41 11.42 2.45
C PRO A 20 -1.60 10.07 1.76
N GLY A 21 -2.61 9.28 2.15
CA GLY A 21 -2.80 7.96 1.56
C GLY A 21 -3.16 7.94 0.08
N THR A 22 -3.84 8.98 -0.41
CA THR A 22 -4.05 9.16 -1.86
C THR A 22 -2.73 9.38 -2.59
N LEU A 23 -1.83 10.19 -2.03
CA LEU A 23 -0.52 10.44 -2.62
C LEU A 23 0.41 9.23 -2.48
N GLY A 24 0.34 8.49 -1.37
CA GLY A 24 1.00 7.19 -1.18
C GLY A 24 0.57 6.18 -2.25
N SER A 25 -0.75 6.04 -2.45
CA SER A 25 -1.29 5.18 -3.51
C SER A 25 -0.82 5.63 -4.91
N LEU A 26 -0.70 6.92 -5.18
CA LEU A 26 -0.14 7.39 -6.47
C LEU A 26 1.34 7.04 -6.63
N LEU A 27 2.13 7.06 -5.55
CA LEU A 27 3.52 6.61 -5.57
C LEU A 27 3.66 5.12 -5.92
N ALA A 28 2.65 4.28 -5.63
CA ALA A 28 2.64 2.89 -6.10
C ALA A 28 2.66 2.78 -7.63
N ILE A 29 2.03 3.73 -8.35
CA ILE A 29 2.06 3.79 -9.82
C ILE A 29 3.48 4.12 -10.29
N VAL A 30 4.16 5.05 -9.61
CA VAL A 30 5.57 5.37 -9.88
C VAL A 30 6.44 4.13 -9.66
N LEU A 31 6.22 3.40 -8.56
CA LEU A 31 6.92 2.14 -8.27
C LEU A 31 6.66 1.08 -9.34
N LEU A 32 5.44 0.96 -9.87
CA LEU A 32 5.11 0.09 -10.99
C LEU A 32 5.89 0.46 -12.26
N VAL A 33 6.01 1.75 -12.57
CA VAL A 33 6.79 2.22 -13.73
C VAL A 33 8.27 1.89 -13.56
N LEU A 34 8.83 2.10 -12.37
CA LEU A 34 10.23 1.75 -12.07
C LEU A 34 10.51 0.25 -12.17
N THR A 35 9.50 -0.58 -11.92
CA THR A 35 9.58 -2.05 -11.98
C THR A 35 8.95 -2.61 -13.26
N PHE A 36 8.65 -1.78 -14.25
CA PHE A 36 7.87 -2.16 -15.42
C PHE A 36 8.48 -3.34 -16.18
N TYR A 37 9.80 -3.27 -16.41
CA TYR A 37 10.58 -4.29 -17.11
C TYR A 37 10.89 -5.53 -16.27
N LEU A 38 10.58 -5.51 -14.96
CA LEU A 38 10.66 -6.72 -14.16
C LEU A 38 9.50 -7.64 -14.52
N GLY A 39 9.77 -8.92 -14.79
CA GLY A 39 8.73 -9.94 -14.82
C GLY A 39 8.01 -10.05 -13.48
N ILE A 40 6.90 -10.79 -13.42
CA ILE A 40 6.09 -10.94 -12.20
C ILE A 40 6.91 -11.38 -10.98
N LEU A 41 7.90 -12.28 -11.17
CA LEU A 41 8.80 -12.73 -10.11
C LEU A 41 9.66 -11.59 -9.56
N GLY A 42 10.22 -10.74 -10.43
CA GLY A 42 11.01 -9.58 -10.01
C GLY A 42 10.16 -8.57 -9.26
N LYS A 43 8.95 -8.29 -9.75
CA LYS A 43 7.99 -7.44 -9.04
C LYS A 43 7.62 -7.99 -7.66
N PHE A 44 7.44 -9.31 -7.56
CA PHE A 44 7.15 -10.01 -6.30
C PHE A 44 8.28 -9.89 -5.29
N PHE A 45 9.55 -10.05 -5.71
CA PHE A 45 10.68 -9.82 -4.80
C PHE A 45 10.76 -8.38 -4.30
N VAL A 46 10.48 -7.40 -5.17
CA VAL A 46 10.40 -5.98 -4.76
C VAL A 46 9.28 -5.79 -3.74
N PHE A 47 8.09 -6.34 -3.99
CA PHE A 47 6.97 -6.31 -3.05
C PHE A 47 7.35 -6.90 -1.69
N VAL A 48 7.89 -8.12 -1.64
CA VAL A 48 8.28 -8.77 -0.39
C VAL A 48 9.34 -7.96 0.37
N ALA A 49 10.34 -7.44 -0.34
CA ALA A 49 11.38 -6.61 0.27
C ALA A 49 10.79 -5.33 0.88
N LEU A 50 9.95 -4.60 0.13
CA LEU A 50 9.31 -3.39 0.61
C LEU A 50 8.29 -3.66 1.71
N PHE A 51 7.61 -4.80 1.68
CA PHE A 51 6.67 -5.21 2.72
C PHE A 51 7.40 -5.42 4.06
N VAL A 52 8.50 -6.18 4.05
CA VAL A 52 9.33 -6.40 5.25
C VAL A 52 9.94 -5.09 5.75
N ILE A 53 10.46 -4.25 4.85
CA ILE A 53 10.98 -2.93 5.20
C ILE A 53 9.88 -2.07 5.80
N GLY A 54 8.69 -2.07 5.19
CA GLY A 54 7.49 -1.37 5.62
C GLY A 54 7.14 -1.69 7.07
N ILE A 55 7.07 -2.98 7.42
CA ILE A 55 6.83 -3.41 8.81
C ILE A 55 7.84 -2.78 9.76
N ILE A 56 9.14 -2.85 9.43
CA ILE A 56 10.22 -2.35 10.30
C ILE A 56 10.13 -0.83 10.47
N VAL A 57 9.90 -0.09 9.38
CA VAL A 57 9.89 1.38 9.43
C VAL A 57 8.61 1.93 10.04
N SER A 58 7.46 1.30 9.82
CA SER A 58 6.18 1.66 10.44
C SER A 58 6.22 1.42 11.94
N GLU A 59 6.68 0.23 12.38
CA GLU A 59 6.91 -0.09 13.80
C GLU A 59 7.79 0.94 14.49
N TYR A 60 8.88 1.32 13.82
CA TYR A 60 9.81 2.31 14.33
C TYR A 60 9.20 3.71 14.39
N TYR A 61 8.43 4.08 13.37
CA TYR A 61 7.79 5.39 13.27
C TYR A 61 6.77 5.58 14.40
N GLU A 62 5.88 4.61 14.61
CA GLU A 62 4.86 4.65 15.67
C GLU A 62 5.50 4.75 17.06
N LYS A 63 6.51 3.92 17.34
CA LYS A 63 7.25 3.96 18.60
C LYS A 63 7.94 5.30 18.84
N TYR A 64 8.52 5.88 17.80
CA TYR A 64 9.26 7.13 17.92
C TYR A 64 8.36 8.35 18.13
N HIS A 65 7.19 8.38 17.48
CA HIS A 65 6.22 9.48 17.61
C HIS A 65 5.21 9.24 18.73
N ASN A 66 5.18 8.06 19.33
CA ASN A 66 4.19 7.63 20.32
C ASN A 66 2.75 7.84 19.83
N GLU A 67 2.53 7.56 18.54
CA GLU A 67 1.27 7.71 17.82
C GLU A 67 1.03 6.40 17.06
N ARG A 68 -0.11 5.77 17.33
CA ARG A 68 -0.55 4.55 16.63
C ARG A 68 -1.31 4.95 15.37
N ASP A 69 -1.11 4.19 14.29
CA ASP A 69 -1.77 4.39 12.99
C ASP A 69 -1.60 5.83 12.48
N ALA A 70 -0.35 6.30 12.50
CA ALA A 70 -0.01 7.67 12.14
C ALA A 70 -0.23 7.88 10.65
N SER A 71 -1.18 8.77 10.29
CA SER A 71 -1.58 9.04 8.89
C SER A 71 -0.47 9.50 7.93
N GLN A 72 0.73 9.79 8.44
CA GLN A 72 1.92 10.13 7.64
C GLN A 72 2.71 8.90 7.20
N ILE A 73 2.46 7.74 7.79
CA ILE A 73 2.94 6.47 7.27
C ILE A 73 2.14 6.21 6.01
N VAL A 74 2.85 6.08 4.88
CA VAL A 74 2.26 5.84 3.56
C VAL A 74 2.91 4.68 2.79
N ILE A 75 3.86 4.00 3.44
CA ILE A 75 4.57 2.87 2.84
C ILE A 75 3.66 1.64 2.70
N ASP A 76 2.72 1.49 3.61
CA ASP A 76 1.57 0.60 3.54
C ASP A 76 0.73 0.83 2.28
N GLU A 77 0.31 2.06 1.98
CA GLU A 77 -0.51 2.30 0.78
C GLU A 77 0.29 2.15 -0.52
N ILE A 78 1.56 2.53 -0.50
CA ILE A 78 2.48 2.29 -1.63
C ILE A 78 2.56 0.80 -1.92
N VAL A 79 2.84 -0.01 -0.90
CA VAL A 79 3.10 -1.45 -1.06
C VAL A 79 1.80 -2.22 -1.30
N GLY A 80 0.73 -1.89 -0.59
CA GLY A 80 -0.61 -2.46 -0.73
C GLY A 80 -1.18 -2.22 -2.13
N TYR A 81 -1.11 -0.99 -2.65
CA TYR A 81 -1.59 -0.73 -4.00
C TYR A 81 -0.63 -1.26 -5.08
N TYR A 82 0.68 -1.26 -4.85
CA TYR A 82 1.64 -1.88 -5.76
C TYR A 82 1.36 -3.37 -5.95
N PHE A 83 0.99 -4.08 -4.88
CA PHE A 83 0.55 -5.47 -4.95
C PHE A 83 -0.61 -5.64 -5.94
N VAL A 84 -1.63 -4.78 -5.90
CA VAL A 84 -2.74 -4.79 -6.87
C VAL A 84 -2.23 -4.63 -8.30
N LEU A 85 -1.37 -3.63 -8.52
CA LEU A 85 -0.86 -3.28 -9.83
C LEU A 85 0.00 -4.37 -10.48
N MET A 86 0.60 -5.27 -9.70
CA MET A 86 1.37 -6.41 -10.22
C MET A 86 0.52 -7.40 -11.03
N PHE A 87 -0.78 -7.48 -10.76
CA PHE A 87 -1.68 -8.49 -11.34
C PHE A 87 -2.68 -7.90 -12.33
N VAL A 88 -2.51 -6.63 -12.72
CA VAL A 88 -3.46 -5.93 -13.58
C VAL A 88 -2.74 -5.35 -14.80
N SER A 89 -3.33 -5.49 -15.98
CA SER A 89 -2.78 -4.95 -17.21
C SER A 89 -2.65 -3.42 -17.14
N PHE A 90 -1.48 -2.90 -17.50
CA PHE A 90 -1.17 -1.47 -17.44
C PHE A 90 -1.91 -0.70 -18.54
N ASN A 91 -3.06 -0.13 -18.20
CA ASN A 91 -3.79 0.86 -19.00
C ASN A 91 -4.58 1.80 -18.08
N MET A 92 -4.94 2.98 -18.61
CA MET A 92 -5.56 4.04 -17.81
C MET A 92 -6.87 3.62 -17.13
N ILE A 93 -7.72 2.85 -17.83
CA ILE A 93 -9.03 2.42 -17.29
C ILE A 93 -8.82 1.50 -16.09
N ASN A 94 -7.97 0.49 -16.25
CA ASN A 94 -7.64 -0.44 -15.19
C ASN A 94 -7.03 0.27 -13.98
N LEU A 95 -6.07 1.18 -14.20
CA LEU A 95 -5.44 1.97 -13.14
C LEU A 95 -6.47 2.78 -12.35
N LEU A 96 -7.42 3.42 -13.02
CA LEU A 96 -8.47 4.19 -12.35
C LEU A 96 -9.38 3.27 -11.53
N ILE A 97 -9.86 2.17 -12.12
CA ILE A 97 -10.76 1.23 -11.42
C ILE A 97 -10.06 0.67 -10.18
N THR A 98 -8.84 0.15 -10.32
CA THR A 98 -8.11 -0.43 -9.19
C THR A 98 -7.76 0.60 -8.14
N PHE A 99 -7.42 1.83 -8.54
CA PHE A 99 -7.12 2.92 -7.60
C PHE A 99 -8.34 3.24 -6.73
N PHE A 100 -9.51 3.41 -7.34
CA PHE A 100 -10.73 3.70 -6.58
C PHE A 100 -11.15 2.52 -5.71
N LEU A 101 -11.09 1.29 -6.22
CA LEU A 101 -11.39 0.10 -5.42
C LEU A 101 -10.46 -0.02 -4.21
N PHE A 102 -9.15 0.22 -4.39
CA PHE A 102 -8.18 0.21 -3.32
C PHE A 102 -8.50 1.26 -2.26
N ARG A 103 -8.68 2.52 -2.65
CA ARG A 103 -9.02 3.59 -1.71
C ARG A 103 -10.35 3.33 -0.99
N ILE A 104 -11.35 2.75 -1.66
CA ILE A 104 -12.61 2.38 -1.01
C ILE A 104 -12.37 1.36 0.09
N PHE A 105 -11.61 0.29 -0.16
CA PHE A 105 -11.37 -0.76 0.82
C PHE A 105 -10.45 -0.35 1.96
N ASP A 106 -9.38 0.40 1.66
CA ASP A 106 -8.50 1.00 2.66
C ASP A 106 -9.30 1.94 3.60
N ILE A 107 -10.12 2.85 3.06
CA ILE A 107 -10.87 3.82 3.89
C ILE A 107 -12.01 3.13 4.68
N SER A 108 -12.73 2.20 4.07
CA SER A 108 -13.92 1.58 4.70
C SER A 108 -13.58 0.44 5.66
N LYS A 109 -12.41 -0.18 5.49
CA LYS A 109 -11.91 -1.34 6.26
C LYS A 109 -13.01 -2.38 6.54
N PRO A 110 -13.64 -3.01 5.52
CA PRO A 110 -14.61 -4.07 5.74
C PRO A 110 -13.99 -5.27 6.48
N TYR A 111 -14.83 -6.10 7.10
CA TYR A 111 -14.36 -7.35 7.72
C TYR A 111 -13.55 -8.19 6.71
N PRO A 112 -12.38 -8.76 7.08
CA PRO A 112 -11.74 -8.76 8.40
C PRO A 112 -10.65 -7.68 8.58
N ILE A 113 -10.55 -6.67 7.71
CA ILE A 113 -9.51 -5.62 7.80
C ILE A 113 -9.50 -4.98 9.19
N LYS A 114 -10.67 -4.60 9.70
CA LYS A 114 -10.84 -4.09 11.09
C LYS A 114 -10.37 -5.03 12.19
N GLN A 115 -10.35 -6.35 11.97
CA GLN A 115 -9.81 -7.28 12.96
C GLN A 115 -8.29 -7.29 12.94
N VAL A 116 -7.69 -7.07 11.78
CA VAL A 116 -6.23 -7.00 11.63
C VAL A 116 -5.66 -5.75 12.28
N GLU A 117 -6.43 -4.67 12.42
CA GLU A 117 -6.06 -3.50 13.22
C GLU A 117 -5.82 -3.82 14.71
N SER A 118 -6.28 -4.97 15.22
CA SER A 118 -5.93 -5.43 16.57
C SER A 118 -4.49 -5.95 16.69
N ILE A 119 -3.84 -6.24 15.56
CA ILE A 119 -2.40 -6.55 15.52
C ILE A 119 -1.65 -5.24 15.70
N GLU A 120 -0.99 -5.07 16.84
CA GLU A 120 -0.25 -3.86 17.12
C GLU A 120 1.01 -3.74 16.25
N GLY A 121 1.41 -2.49 15.97
CA GLY A 121 2.68 -2.19 15.35
C GLY A 121 2.66 -2.23 13.83
N GLY A 122 3.86 -2.16 13.24
CA GLY A 122 4.05 -2.08 11.80
C GLY A 122 3.53 -3.31 11.03
N THR A 123 3.29 -4.44 11.71
CA THR A 123 2.67 -5.61 11.05
C THR A 123 1.19 -5.38 10.79
N GLY A 124 0.45 -4.78 11.74
CA GLY A 124 -0.96 -4.43 11.54
C GLY A 124 -1.12 -3.42 10.42
N VAL A 125 -0.30 -2.36 10.46
CA VAL A 125 -0.25 -1.26 9.47
C VAL A 125 0.07 -1.73 8.05
N MET A 126 0.85 -2.80 7.87
CA MET A 126 1.13 -3.30 6.52
C MET A 126 0.08 -4.32 6.04
N LEU A 127 -0.55 -5.04 6.97
CA LEU A 127 -1.51 -6.10 6.64
C LEU A 127 -2.90 -5.55 6.29
N ASP A 128 -3.35 -4.46 6.92
CA ASP A 128 -4.65 -3.87 6.62
C ASP A 128 -4.76 -3.47 5.13
N ASP A 129 -3.72 -2.82 4.60
CA ASP A 129 -3.63 -2.36 3.22
C ASP A 129 -3.33 -3.46 2.22
N LEU A 130 -2.57 -4.49 2.63
CA LEU A 130 -2.43 -5.70 1.81
C LEU A 130 -3.80 -6.38 1.63
N ILE A 131 -4.61 -6.48 2.68
CA ILE A 131 -5.95 -7.09 2.60
C ILE A 131 -6.89 -6.20 1.78
N ALA A 132 -6.83 -4.88 1.94
CA ALA A 132 -7.54 -3.94 1.07
C ALA A 132 -7.19 -4.19 -0.41
N GLY A 133 -5.89 -4.36 -0.73
CA GLY A 133 -5.41 -4.72 -2.06
C GLY A 133 -5.96 -6.05 -2.58
N ILE A 134 -6.00 -7.08 -1.74
CA ILE A 134 -6.59 -8.38 -2.10
C ILE A 134 -8.08 -8.21 -2.46
N TYR A 135 -8.81 -7.39 -1.71
CA TYR A 135 -10.23 -7.10 -2.00
C TYR A 135 -10.40 -6.34 -3.31
N SER A 136 -9.56 -5.34 -3.55
CA SER A 136 -9.56 -4.60 -4.83
C SER A 136 -9.32 -5.52 -6.01
N LEU A 137 -8.34 -6.44 -5.91
CA LEU A 137 -8.05 -7.41 -6.97
C LEU A 137 -9.22 -8.34 -7.23
N GLY A 138 -9.84 -8.89 -6.18
CA GLY A 138 -10.99 -9.78 -6.32
C GLY A 138 -12.15 -9.11 -7.04
N ILE A 139 -12.53 -7.90 -6.59
CA ILE A 139 -13.62 -7.14 -7.21
C ILE A 139 -13.26 -6.69 -8.64
N PHE A 140 -12.02 -6.25 -8.87
CA PHE A 140 -11.56 -5.86 -10.20
C PHE A 140 -11.70 -7.01 -11.20
N HIS A 141 -11.28 -8.23 -10.83
CA HIS A 141 -11.40 -9.40 -11.70
C HIS A 141 -12.86 -9.77 -11.96
N ILE A 142 -13.74 -9.64 -10.96
CA ILE A 142 -15.19 -9.83 -11.15
C ILE A 142 -15.72 -8.82 -12.17
N ILE A 143 -15.41 -7.54 -12.03
CA ILE A 143 -15.82 -6.50 -12.99
C ILE A 143 -15.32 -6.83 -14.40
N LYS A 144 -14.05 -7.23 -14.54
CA LYS A 144 -13.42 -7.59 -15.82
C LYS A 144 -14.05 -8.79 -16.53
N VAL A 145 -14.84 -9.63 -15.85
CA VAL A 145 -15.61 -10.70 -16.50
C VAL A 145 -16.81 -10.15 -17.27
N PHE A 146 -17.35 -9.01 -16.86
CA PHE A 146 -18.54 -8.40 -17.48
C PHE A 146 -18.22 -7.30 -18.51
N ILE A 147 -16.95 -6.88 -18.62
CA ILE A 147 -16.47 -5.84 -19.55
C ILE A 147 -15.31 -6.32 -20.44
#